data_AF-A0A2G4IX69-F1
#
_entry.id   AF-A0A2G4IX69-F1
#
_cell.length_a   1.000
_cell.length_b   1.000
_cell.length_c   1.000
_cell.angle_alpha   90.00
_cell.angle_beta   90.00
_cell.angle_gamma   90.00
#
_symmetry.space_group_name_H-M   'P 1'
#
loop_
_entity.id
_entity.type
_entity.pdbx_description
1 polymer ?
#
loop_
_entity_poly.entity_id
_entity_poly.type
_entity_poly.pdbx_seq_one_letter_code
_entity_poly.pdbx_strand_id
1 'polypeptide(L)'
;MRHRRKGRVLGRSPSHQRALLRNLASALMLTEREVEIDEVGAPKVAGRIITTVAKAKEVRPLVEKCITIAKRGLIAIDRANQYSTAADRNTVEWKQWRTGEQWHKWAVASAPAVAARRRVVQLLGDKQATRILFSTIAPRFVDRPGGYTRILKMATPRLGDAGPRALLEFVGNESRTERAVAPKVESARPPRKKKAGT
;
A
#
# COMPACT_ATOMS: atom_id res chain seq x y z
N MET A 1 -19.26 18.16 -28.08
CA MET A 1 -18.11 17.63 -27.30
C MET A 1 -18.51 17.44 -25.83
N ARG A 2 -18.26 16.28 -25.21
CA ARG A 2 -18.42 16.13 -23.75
C ARG A 2 -17.20 16.75 -23.06
N HIS A 3 -17.39 17.91 -22.43
CA HIS A 3 -16.40 18.55 -21.58
C HIS A 3 -16.26 17.81 -20.24
N ARG A 4 -15.11 17.97 -19.55
CA ARG A 4 -14.75 17.30 -18.27
C ARG A 4 -14.61 15.77 -18.33
N ARG A 5 -14.08 15.21 -19.43
CA ARG A 5 -13.67 13.79 -19.45
C ARG A 5 -12.47 13.59 -18.52
N LYS A 6 -12.67 12.80 -17.45
CA LYS A 6 -11.64 12.42 -16.48
C LYS A 6 -11.09 11.03 -16.82
N GLY A 7 -9.77 10.89 -16.80
CA GLY A 7 -9.08 9.61 -16.97
C GLY A 7 -8.75 9.27 -18.43
N ARG A 8 -7.87 8.30 -18.60
CA ARG A 8 -7.46 7.78 -19.93
C ARG A 8 -8.37 6.67 -20.42
N VAL A 9 -8.52 6.62 -21.74
CA VAL A 9 -9.13 5.48 -22.43
C VAL A 9 -8.07 4.40 -22.59
N LEU A 10 -8.33 3.21 -22.02
CA LEU A 10 -7.41 2.06 -22.08
C LEU A 10 -7.79 1.05 -23.18
N GLY A 11 -8.55 1.48 -24.20
CA GLY A 11 -9.03 0.62 -25.28
C GLY A 11 -9.91 -0.53 -24.81
N ARG A 12 -10.74 -0.31 -23.77
CA ARG A 12 -11.58 -1.34 -23.13
C ARG A 12 -12.97 -0.79 -22.84
N SER A 13 -13.95 -1.70 -22.75
CA SER A 13 -15.28 -1.35 -22.22
C SER A 13 -15.18 -0.87 -20.76
N PRO A 14 -16.14 -0.05 -20.27
CA PRO A 14 -16.12 0.43 -18.89
C PRO A 14 -16.10 -0.69 -17.84
N SER A 15 -16.79 -1.81 -18.08
CA SER A 15 -16.79 -2.97 -17.17
C SER A 15 -15.41 -3.62 -17.09
N HIS A 16 -14.78 -3.88 -18.23
CA HIS A 16 -13.43 -4.44 -18.29
C HIS A 16 -12.39 -3.47 -17.71
N GLN A 17 -12.50 -2.16 -17.99
CA GLN A 17 -11.62 -1.17 -17.39
C GLN A 17 -11.72 -1.18 -15.85
N ARG A 18 -12.94 -1.23 -15.29
CA ARG A 18 -13.12 -1.34 -13.83
C ARG A 18 -12.50 -2.61 -13.27
N ALA A 19 -12.70 -3.76 -13.93
CA ALA A 19 -12.11 -5.03 -13.52
C ALA A 19 -10.57 -4.98 -13.55
N LEU A 20 -9.98 -4.41 -14.61
CA LEU A 20 -8.54 -4.23 -14.72
C LEU A 20 -7.97 -3.38 -13.60
N LEU A 21 -8.58 -2.22 -13.31
CA LEU A 21 -8.12 -1.32 -12.26
C LEU A 21 -8.26 -1.94 -10.87
N ARG A 22 -9.36 -2.66 -10.64
CA ARG A 22 -9.57 -3.44 -9.42
C ARG A 22 -8.46 -4.47 -9.22
N ASN A 23 -8.20 -5.29 -10.24
CA ASN A 23 -7.19 -6.34 -10.17
C ASN A 23 -5.78 -5.75 -9.95
N LEU A 24 -5.44 -4.64 -10.61
CA LEU A 24 -4.16 -3.97 -10.40
C LEU A 24 -4.03 -3.38 -8.98
N ALA A 25 -5.09 -2.79 -8.45
CA ALA A 25 -5.09 -2.25 -7.08
C ALA A 25 -4.96 -3.38 -6.06
N SER A 26 -5.74 -4.46 -6.20
CA SER A 26 -5.65 -5.63 -5.33
C SER A 26 -4.27 -6.29 -5.43
N ALA A 27 -3.72 -6.46 -6.62
CA ALA A 27 -2.37 -6.99 -6.82
C ALA A 27 -1.30 -6.17 -6.09
N LEU A 28 -1.39 -4.83 -6.14
CA LEU A 28 -0.50 -3.97 -5.37
C LEU A 28 -0.61 -4.21 -3.86
N MET A 29 -1.83 -4.30 -3.31
CA MET A 29 -2.02 -4.60 -1.88
C MET A 29 -1.48 -5.98 -1.50
N LEU A 30 -1.73 -6.99 -2.34
CA LEU A 30 -1.32 -8.38 -2.12
C LEU A 30 0.20 -8.58 -2.18
N THR A 31 0.97 -7.60 -2.66
CA THR A 31 2.43 -7.66 -2.59
C THR A 31 2.97 -7.49 -1.17
N GLU A 32 2.18 -6.94 -0.25
CA GLU A 32 2.52 -6.76 1.17
C GLU A 32 2.04 -7.95 2.04
N ARG A 33 1.64 -9.07 1.41
CA ARG A 33 1.33 -10.29 2.15
C ARG A 33 2.61 -10.93 2.66
N GLU A 34 2.48 -11.75 3.69
CA GLU A 34 3.55 -12.67 4.10
C GLU A 34 3.71 -13.75 3.03
N VAL A 35 4.95 -14.03 2.67
CA VAL A 35 5.34 -14.93 1.57
C VAL A 35 6.49 -15.79 2.07
N GLU A 36 6.42 -17.08 1.80
CA GLU A 36 7.51 -18.00 2.07
C GLU A 36 8.67 -17.81 1.08
N ILE A 37 9.89 -18.13 1.52
CA ILE A 37 11.12 -17.91 0.75
C ILE A 37 11.04 -18.57 -0.64
N ASP A 38 10.43 -19.75 -0.72
CA ASP A 38 10.37 -20.57 -1.94
C ASP A 38 8.99 -20.53 -2.63
N GLU A 39 8.10 -19.58 -2.27
CA GLU A 39 6.78 -19.47 -2.90
C GLU A 39 6.90 -19.08 -4.38
N VAL A 40 6.45 -19.97 -5.27
CA VAL A 40 6.41 -19.71 -6.71
C VAL A 40 5.45 -18.55 -7.01
N GLY A 41 5.96 -17.50 -7.64
CA GLY A 41 5.17 -16.31 -7.98
C GLY A 41 5.10 -15.26 -6.86
N ALA A 42 5.96 -15.39 -5.85
CA ALA A 42 6.18 -14.36 -4.85
C ALA A 42 6.46 -12.97 -5.48
N PRO A 43 5.90 -11.88 -4.92
CA PRO A 43 6.30 -10.54 -5.30
C PRO A 43 7.78 -10.32 -5.02
N LYS A 44 8.54 -9.89 -6.03
CA LYS A 44 9.99 -9.61 -5.88
C LYS A 44 10.28 -8.54 -4.82
N VAL A 45 9.37 -7.58 -4.68
CA VAL A 45 9.47 -6.51 -3.68
C VAL A 45 8.07 -6.19 -3.17
N ALA A 46 7.92 -6.15 -1.84
CA ALA A 46 6.68 -5.75 -1.20
C ALA A 46 6.28 -4.32 -1.57
N GLY A 47 4.98 -4.11 -1.75
CA GLY A 47 4.35 -2.84 -2.12
C GLY A 47 4.78 -2.27 -3.46
N ARG A 48 5.21 -3.12 -4.41
CA ARG A 48 5.63 -2.71 -5.77
C ARG A 48 4.99 -3.57 -6.84
N ILE A 49 4.44 -2.94 -7.88
CA ILE A 49 4.03 -3.61 -9.12
C ILE A 49 4.60 -2.90 -10.33
N ILE A 50 4.86 -3.66 -11.39
CA ILE A 50 5.30 -3.11 -12.67
C ILE A 50 4.17 -3.22 -13.68
N THR A 51 3.80 -2.09 -14.31
CA THR A 51 2.75 -2.02 -15.31
C THR A 51 3.07 -0.96 -16.37
N THR A 52 2.14 -0.61 -17.25
CA THR A 52 2.35 0.49 -18.20
C THR A 52 2.09 1.85 -17.55
N VAL A 53 2.75 2.90 -18.03
CA VAL A 53 2.59 4.27 -17.49
C VAL A 53 1.11 4.69 -17.48
N ALA A 54 0.35 4.35 -18.52
CA ALA A 54 -1.08 4.64 -18.60
C ALA A 54 -1.86 3.91 -17.48
N LYS A 55 -1.67 2.59 -17.33
CA LYS A 55 -2.35 1.79 -16.30
C LYS A 55 -2.00 2.27 -14.88
N ALA A 56 -0.72 2.54 -14.61
CA ALA A 56 -0.25 3.03 -13.31
C ALA A 56 -0.94 4.33 -12.89
N LYS A 57 -1.07 5.27 -13.83
CA LYS A 57 -1.71 6.56 -13.54
C LYS A 57 -3.24 6.44 -13.38
N GLU A 58 -3.89 5.47 -14.03
CA GLU A 58 -5.33 5.23 -13.85
C GLU A 58 -5.68 4.44 -12.58
N VAL A 59 -4.78 3.57 -12.11
CA VAL A 59 -5.02 2.80 -10.87
C VAL A 59 -4.75 3.64 -9.62
N ARG A 60 -3.83 4.61 -9.69
CA ARG A 60 -3.43 5.47 -8.56
C ARG A 60 -4.63 6.08 -7.80
N PRO A 61 -5.62 6.75 -8.44
CA PRO A 61 -6.76 7.32 -7.72
C PRO A 61 -7.59 6.28 -6.94
N LEU A 62 -7.68 5.05 -7.44
CA LEU A 62 -8.38 3.97 -6.74
C LEU A 62 -7.62 3.55 -5.48
N VAL A 63 -6.30 3.36 -5.60
CA VAL A 63 -5.42 3.00 -4.47
C VAL A 63 -5.42 4.10 -3.40
N GLU A 64 -5.23 5.36 -3.80
CA GLU A 64 -5.23 6.51 -2.89
C GLU A 64 -6.56 6.63 -2.12
N LYS A 65 -7.68 6.38 -2.82
CA LYS A 65 -9.01 6.36 -2.21
C LYS A 65 -9.17 5.22 -1.21
N CYS A 66 -8.72 4.02 -1.54
CA CYS A 66 -8.79 2.87 -0.64
C CYS A 66 -7.99 3.12 0.64
N ILE A 67 -6.77 3.64 0.54
CA ILE A 67 -5.93 3.98 1.71
C ILE A 67 -6.60 5.07 2.56
N THR A 68 -7.15 6.10 1.93
CA THR A 68 -7.85 7.18 2.65
C THR A 68 -9.07 6.65 3.43
N ILE A 69 -9.86 5.75 2.82
CA ILE A 69 -11.01 5.12 3.50
C ILE A 69 -10.51 4.24 4.66
N ALA A 70 -9.45 3.46 4.44
CA ALA A 70 -8.89 2.58 5.47
C ALA A 70 -8.38 3.36 6.68
N LYS A 71 -7.61 4.44 6.47
CA LYS A 71 -7.16 5.35 7.53
C LYS A 71 -8.31 5.90 8.38
N ARG A 72 -9.37 6.40 7.73
CA ARG A 72 -10.57 6.89 8.44
C ARG A 72 -11.24 5.78 9.26
N GLY A 73 -11.22 4.55 8.75
CA GLY A 73 -11.69 3.38 9.49
C GLY A 73 -10.84 3.06 10.72
N LEU A 74 -9.51 3.20 10.65
CA LEU A 74 -8.62 3.01 11.80
C LEU A 74 -8.90 4.02 12.91
N ILE A 75 -9.11 5.30 12.56
CA ILE A 75 -9.47 6.34 13.54
C ILE A 75 -10.80 6.02 14.23
N ALA A 76 -11.77 5.48 13.49
CA ALA A 76 -13.05 5.06 14.08
C ALA A 76 -12.89 3.85 15.03
N ILE A 77 -11.96 2.93 14.74
CA ILE A 77 -11.64 1.82 15.65
C ILE A 77 -11.00 2.34 16.93
N ASP A 78 -10.04 3.26 16.81
CA ASP A 78 -9.38 3.87 17.97
C ASP A 78 -10.38 4.55 18.92
N ARG A 79 -11.31 5.32 18.37
CA ARG A 79 -12.43 5.90 19.14
C ARG A 79 -13.32 4.84 19.78
N ALA A 80 -13.58 3.73 19.07
CA ALA A 80 -14.38 2.64 19.62
C ALA A 80 -13.66 1.93 20.77
N ASN A 81 -12.33 1.79 20.71
CA ASN A 81 -11.56 1.12 21.77
C ASN A 81 -11.73 1.78 23.14
N GLN A 82 -12.02 3.09 23.21
CA GLN A 82 -12.33 3.82 24.45
C GLN A 82 -13.55 3.26 25.20
N TYR A 83 -14.48 2.65 24.48
CA TYR A 83 -15.72 2.06 25.02
C TYR A 83 -15.68 0.53 25.05
N SER A 84 -14.56 -0.07 24.64
CA SER A 84 -14.43 -1.54 24.58
C SER A 84 -14.29 -2.16 25.95
N THR A 85 -14.71 -3.42 26.08
CA THR A 85 -14.44 -4.26 27.26
C THR A 85 -13.17 -5.08 27.05
N ALA A 86 -12.42 -5.31 28.14
CA ALA A 86 -11.29 -6.23 28.17
C ALA A 86 -11.74 -7.70 28.33
N ALA A 87 -13.00 -7.95 28.68
CA ALA A 87 -13.52 -9.28 28.90
C ALA A 87 -13.50 -10.13 27.62
N ASP A 88 -13.05 -11.38 27.74
CA ASP A 88 -13.04 -12.32 26.63
C ASP A 88 -14.45 -12.57 26.08
N ARG A 89 -14.52 -12.89 24.80
CA ARG A 89 -15.78 -13.11 24.11
C ARG A 89 -16.57 -14.27 24.75
N ASN A 90 -17.88 -14.09 24.89
CA ASN A 90 -18.82 -15.06 25.47
C ASN A 90 -18.71 -15.31 26.99
N THR A 91 -17.83 -14.61 27.69
CA THR A 91 -17.84 -14.56 29.17
C THR A 91 -19.11 -13.87 29.69
N VAL A 92 -19.39 -14.05 30.98
CA VAL A 92 -20.54 -13.39 31.64
C VAL A 92 -20.39 -11.87 31.60
N GLU A 93 -19.20 -11.36 31.91
CA GLU A 93 -18.86 -9.93 31.83
C GLU A 93 -19.06 -9.37 30.42
N TRP A 94 -18.65 -10.10 29.39
CA TRP A 94 -18.87 -9.69 28.00
C TRP A 94 -20.36 -9.64 27.62
N LYS A 95 -21.15 -10.61 28.10
CA LYS A 95 -22.61 -10.64 27.88
C LYS A 95 -23.29 -9.44 28.58
N GLN A 96 -22.88 -9.12 29.80
CA GLN A 96 -23.38 -7.96 30.54
C GLN A 96 -23.00 -6.63 29.86
N TRP A 97 -21.74 -6.50 29.41
CA TRP A 97 -21.30 -5.32 28.65
C TRP A 97 -22.13 -5.12 27.38
N ARG A 98 -22.45 -6.19 26.64
CA ARG A 98 -23.27 -6.15 25.42
C ARG A 98 -24.69 -5.62 25.62
N THR A 99 -25.24 -5.74 26.82
CA THR A 99 -26.55 -5.17 27.16
C THR A 99 -26.44 -3.75 27.72
N GLY A 100 -25.23 -3.26 28.00
CA GLY A 100 -24.99 -1.95 28.61
C GLY A 100 -24.89 -0.78 27.63
N GLU A 101 -24.84 0.44 28.17
CA GLU A 101 -24.66 1.68 27.42
C GLU A 101 -23.30 1.76 26.70
N GLN A 102 -22.26 1.19 27.31
CA GLN A 102 -20.90 1.17 26.74
C GLN A 102 -20.86 0.43 25.39
N TRP A 103 -21.63 -0.67 25.25
CA TRP A 103 -21.75 -1.37 23.97
C TRP A 103 -22.42 -0.50 22.90
N HIS A 104 -23.45 0.27 23.26
CA HIS A 104 -24.10 1.18 22.32
C HIS A 104 -23.14 2.27 21.84
N LYS A 105 -22.38 2.88 22.76
CA LYS A 105 -21.32 3.85 22.43
C LYS A 105 -20.25 3.24 21.53
N TRP A 106 -19.78 2.03 21.86
CA TRP A 106 -18.82 1.27 21.06
C TRP A 106 -19.36 0.94 19.67
N ALA A 107 -20.63 0.51 19.55
CA ALA A 107 -21.25 0.15 18.29
C ALA A 107 -21.38 1.37 17.36
N VAL A 108 -21.81 2.51 17.89
CA VAL A 108 -21.89 3.77 17.15
C VAL A 108 -20.49 4.24 16.72
N ALA A 109 -19.50 4.19 17.62
CA ALA A 109 -18.13 4.58 17.31
C ALA A 109 -17.45 3.68 16.27
N SER A 110 -17.74 2.37 16.29
CA SER A 110 -17.17 1.39 15.36
C SER A 110 -17.88 1.32 14.00
N ALA A 111 -19.13 1.77 13.90
CA ALA A 111 -19.93 1.70 12.66
C ALA A 111 -19.22 2.30 11.42
N PRO A 112 -18.54 3.47 11.49
CA PRO A 112 -17.79 4.00 10.35
C PRO A 112 -16.64 3.08 9.90
N ALA A 113 -16.00 2.36 10.81
CA ALA A 113 -14.95 1.40 10.48
C ALA A 113 -15.50 0.18 9.71
N VAL A 114 -16.68 -0.31 10.12
CA VAL A 114 -17.38 -1.38 9.42
C VAL A 114 -17.79 -0.92 8.01
N ALA A 115 -18.34 0.29 7.90
CA ALA A 115 -18.71 0.90 6.62
C ALA A 115 -17.48 1.07 5.70
N ALA A 116 -16.34 1.51 6.25
CA ALA A 116 -15.08 1.64 5.52
C ALA A 116 -14.61 0.30 4.95
N ARG A 117 -14.60 -0.77 5.77
CA ARG A 117 -14.24 -2.12 5.31
C ARG A 117 -15.16 -2.62 4.19
N ARG A 118 -16.48 -2.52 4.36
CA ARG A 118 -17.47 -2.88 3.33
C ARG A 118 -17.23 -2.11 2.04
N ARG A 119 -16.94 -0.82 2.14
CA ARG A 119 -16.68 0.03 0.97
C ARG A 119 -15.41 -0.37 0.23
N VAL A 120 -14.33 -0.68 0.94
CA VAL A 120 -13.08 -1.14 0.32
C VAL A 120 -13.29 -2.50 -0.37
N VAL A 121 -14.01 -3.44 0.25
CA VAL A 121 -14.32 -4.74 -0.38
C VAL A 121 -15.09 -4.55 -1.70
N GLN A 122 -16.04 -3.61 -1.77
CA GLN A 122 -16.75 -3.31 -3.03
C GLN A 122 -15.82 -2.72 -4.11
N LEU A 123 -14.84 -1.90 -3.70
CA LEU A 123 -13.89 -1.27 -4.62
C LEU A 123 -12.87 -2.29 -5.16
N LEU A 124 -12.24 -3.07 -4.26
CA LEU A 124 -11.17 -4.01 -4.56
C LEU A 124 -11.66 -5.40 -4.99
N GLY A 125 -12.86 -5.82 -4.59
CA GLY A 125 -13.40 -7.15 -4.86
C GLY A 125 -12.59 -8.30 -4.24
N ASP A 126 -11.63 -8.00 -3.36
CA ASP A 126 -10.71 -8.97 -2.76
C ASP A 126 -10.64 -8.74 -1.24
N LYS A 127 -10.96 -9.81 -0.48
CA LYS A 127 -11.00 -9.79 0.99
C LYS A 127 -9.60 -9.80 1.59
N GLN A 128 -8.65 -10.53 1.01
CA GLN A 128 -7.29 -10.62 1.50
C GLN A 128 -6.56 -9.29 1.27
N ALA A 129 -6.68 -8.71 0.08
CA ALA A 129 -6.16 -7.38 -0.22
C ALA A 129 -6.72 -6.32 0.75
N THR A 130 -8.02 -6.42 1.07
CA THR A 130 -8.65 -5.53 2.05
C THR A 130 -8.09 -5.76 3.47
N ARG A 131 -7.87 -7.00 3.88
CA ARG A 131 -7.27 -7.31 5.19
C ARG A 131 -5.88 -6.67 5.32
N ILE A 132 -5.01 -6.91 4.34
CA ILE A 132 -3.65 -6.36 4.28
C ILE A 132 -3.68 -4.82 4.28
N LEU A 133 -4.62 -4.23 3.54
CA LEU A 133 -4.78 -2.78 3.53
C LEU A 133 -5.01 -2.21 4.94
N PHE A 134 -5.90 -2.82 5.72
CA PHE A 134 -6.23 -2.32 7.06
C PHE A 134 -5.19 -2.72 8.13
N SER A 135 -4.56 -3.89 8.02
CA SER A 135 -3.60 -4.37 9.01
C SER A 135 -2.19 -3.79 8.83
N THR A 136 -1.74 -3.64 7.58
CA THR A 136 -0.33 -3.40 7.26
C THR A 136 -0.12 -2.07 6.58
N ILE A 137 -0.92 -1.75 5.55
CA ILE A 137 -0.65 -0.59 4.68
C ILE A 137 -1.19 0.71 5.28
N ALA A 138 -2.44 0.73 5.76
CA ALA A 138 -3.08 1.93 6.28
C ALA A 138 -2.41 2.50 7.54
N PRO A 139 -1.96 1.69 8.53
CA PRO A 139 -1.25 2.20 9.71
C PRO A 139 0.02 3.00 9.34
N ARG A 140 0.75 2.56 8.31
CA ARG A 140 1.97 3.24 7.82
C ARG A 140 1.74 4.66 7.30
N PHE A 141 0.49 4.99 6.98
CA PHE A 141 0.13 6.25 6.35
C PHE A 141 -0.73 7.15 7.23
N VAL A 142 -0.94 6.84 8.52
CA VAL A 142 -1.82 7.61 9.41
C VAL A 142 -1.49 9.11 9.40
N ASP A 143 -0.21 9.47 9.46
CA ASP A 143 0.23 10.87 9.54
C ASP A 143 0.34 11.56 8.17
N ARG A 144 0.26 10.82 7.06
CA ARG A 144 0.39 11.37 5.70
C ARG A 144 -0.97 11.82 5.14
N PRO A 145 -1.19 13.11 4.80
CA PRO A 145 -2.50 13.59 4.32
C PRO A 145 -2.87 13.15 2.89
N GLY A 146 -1.92 12.62 2.10
CA GLY A 146 -2.14 12.10 0.76
C GLY A 146 -0.84 11.78 0.03
N GLY A 147 -0.95 11.24 -1.19
CA GLY A 147 0.24 10.87 -1.97
C GLY A 147 0.89 9.60 -1.42
N TYR A 148 0.09 8.55 -1.24
CA TYR A 148 0.54 7.27 -0.67
C TYR A 148 1.32 6.43 -1.68
N THR A 149 1.16 6.71 -2.97
CA THR A 149 1.81 5.99 -4.07
C THR A 149 2.74 6.88 -4.89
N ARG A 150 3.80 6.26 -5.41
CA ARG A 150 4.76 6.84 -6.35
C ARG A 150 4.70 6.07 -7.67
N ILE A 151 4.81 6.80 -8.79
CA ILE A 151 4.92 6.20 -10.13
C ILE A 151 6.28 6.60 -10.70
N LEU A 152 7.17 5.63 -10.86
CA LEU A 152 8.48 5.80 -11.47
C LEU A 152 8.45 5.24 -12.88
N LYS A 153 8.82 6.04 -13.88
CA LYS A 153 8.97 5.54 -15.24
C LYS A 153 10.20 4.62 -15.28
N MET A 154 10.08 3.47 -15.93
CA MET A 154 11.22 2.60 -16.15
C MET A 154 12.07 3.14 -17.31
N ALA A 155 13.37 2.92 -17.24
CA ALA A 155 14.31 3.36 -18.28
C ALA A 155 14.07 2.63 -19.60
N THR A 156 13.80 1.32 -19.54
CA THR A 156 13.58 0.50 -20.73
C THR A 156 12.09 0.32 -21.01
N PRO A 157 11.67 0.47 -22.28
CA PRO A 157 10.33 0.08 -22.71
C PRO A 157 10.17 -1.44 -22.64
N ARG A 158 8.93 -1.92 -22.76
CA ARG A 158 8.67 -3.35 -22.85
C ARG A 158 9.24 -3.90 -24.17
N LEU A 159 9.92 -5.04 -24.08
CA LEU A 159 10.38 -5.78 -25.26
C LEU A 159 9.18 -6.34 -26.04
N GLY A 160 9.16 -6.15 -27.35
CA GLY A 160 8.09 -6.59 -28.26
C GLY A 160 7.19 -5.45 -28.73
N ASP A 161 6.48 -4.77 -27.83
CA ASP A 161 5.51 -3.71 -28.18
C ASP A 161 6.00 -2.27 -27.91
N ALA A 162 7.25 -2.12 -27.45
CA ALA A 162 7.87 -0.85 -27.05
C ALA A 162 7.02 -0.04 -26.04
N GLY A 163 6.10 -0.68 -25.31
CA GLY A 163 5.17 0.01 -24.42
C GLY A 163 5.87 0.64 -23.22
N PRO A 164 5.61 1.92 -22.88
CA PRO A 164 6.27 2.59 -21.76
C PRO A 164 5.82 1.97 -20.42
N ARG A 165 6.80 1.46 -19.66
CA ARG A 165 6.57 0.83 -18.35
C ARG A 165 6.76 1.82 -17.21
N ALA A 166 6.07 1.54 -16.11
CA ALA A 166 6.22 2.23 -14.85
C ALA A 166 6.16 1.26 -13.69
N LEU A 167 6.98 1.53 -12.68
CA LEU A 167 6.85 0.99 -11.34
C LEU A 167 5.82 1.83 -10.58
N LEU A 168 4.80 1.17 -10.04
CA LEU A 168 3.88 1.76 -9.08
C LEU A 168 4.21 1.17 -7.71
N GLU A 169 4.51 2.05 -6.75
CA GLU A 169 4.94 1.63 -5.42
C GLU A 169 4.29 2.45 -4.30
N PHE A 170 4.23 1.87 -3.10
CA PHE A 170 3.92 2.60 -1.88
C PHE A 170 5.11 3.48 -1.45
N VAL A 171 4.82 4.71 -1.05
CA VAL A 171 5.85 5.64 -0.56
C VAL A 171 6.34 5.17 0.81
N GLY A 172 7.66 5.21 1.05
CA GLY A 172 8.25 4.73 2.30
C GLY A 172 8.56 3.23 2.32
N ASN A 173 8.43 2.53 1.19
CA ASN A 173 9.07 1.22 0.94
C ASN A 173 10.56 1.36 0.59
N GLU A 174 11.14 2.50 0.94
CA GLU A 174 12.58 2.68 0.88
C GLU A 174 13.12 1.96 2.11
N SER A 175 13.40 0.66 1.97
CA SER A 175 14.69 0.22 2.49
C SER A 175 15.66 1.18 1.81
N ARG A 176 16.08 2.21 2.55
CA ARG A 176 17.38 2.80 2.33
C ARG A 176 18.26 1.57 2.41
N THR A 177 18.55 0.94 1.27
CA THR A 177 19.72 0.10 1.12
C THR A 177 20.76 0.94 1.81
N GLU A 178 21.18 0.53 3.00
CA GLU A 178 22.29 1.18 3.68
C GLU A 178 23.29 1.37 2.55
N ARG A 179 23.53 2.64 2.17
CA ARG A 179 24.32 2.93 0.98
C ARG A 179 25.56 2.09 1.18
N ALA A 180 25.75 1.05 0.35
CA ALA A 180 26.85 0.13 0.54
C ALA A 180 28.07 1.04 0.61
N VAL A 181 28.67 1.13 1.81
CA VAL A 181 29.80 2.03 2.02
C VAL A 181 30.83 1.48 1.05
N ALA A 182 31.17 2.27 0.03
CA ALA A 182 32.15 1.85 -0.96
C ALA A 182 33.36 1.33 -0.17
N PRO A 183 33.86 0.12 -0.44
CA PRO A 183 34.97 -0.44 0.31
C PRO A 183 36.10 0.58 0.27
N LYS A 184 36.54 1.05 1.45
CA LYS A 184 37.72 1.90 1.54
C LYS A 184 38.89 1.03 1.11
N VAL A 185 39.32 1.20 -0.14
CA VAL A 185 40.59 0.65 -0.60
C VAL A 185 41.66 1.42 0.14
N GLU A 186 42.26 0.80 1.16
CA GLU A 186 43.40 1.34 1.85
C GLU A 186 44.53 1.47 0.83
N SER A 187 44.93 2.71 0.53
CA SER A 187 45.94 2.98 -0.48
C SER A 187 47.29 2.50 0.03
N ALA A 188 47.64 1.25 -0.25
CA ALA A 188 48.98 0.70 -0.08
C ALA A 188 49.91 1.33 -1.12
N ARG A 189 50.26 2.60 -0.95
CA ARG A 189 51.37 3.22 -1.67
C ARG A 189 52.45 3.58 -0.66
N PRO A 190 53.61 2.89 -0.64
CA PRO A 190 54.67 3.25 0.27
C PRO A 190 55.16 4.67 -0.03
N PRO A 191 55.54 5.45 1.00
CA PRO A 191 55.97 6.82 0.81
C PRO A 191 57.21 6.87 -0.09
N ARG A 192 57.15 7.65 -1.18
CA ARG A 192 58.30 7.93 -2.03
C ARG A 192 59.37 8.63 -1.17
N LYS A 193 60.54 8.00 -1.02
CA LYS A 193 61.73 8.63 -0.42
C LYS A 193 62.04 9.92 -1.18
N LYS A 194 62.01 11.06 -0.49
CA LYS A 194 62.51 12.33 -1.03
C LYS A 194 64.01 12.15 -1.29
N LYS A 195 64.46 12.30 -2.54
CA LYS A 195 65.89 12.44 -2.82
C LYS A 195 66.35 13.75 -2.17
N ALA A 196 67.33 13.67 -1.26
CA ALA A 196 68.03 14.84 -0.77
C ALA A 196 68.78 15.46 -1.97
N GLY A 197 68.50 16.73 -2.24
CA GLY A 197 69.22 17.51 -3.24
C GLY A 197 70.66 17.75 -2.80
N THR A 198 71.58 17.70 -3.76
CA THR A 198 72.89 18.36 -3.69
C THR A 198 72.77 19.67 -4.44
#